data_AF-A0A4Y1ZT66-F1
#
_entry.id   AF-A0A4Y1ZT66-F1
#
_cell.length_a   1.000
_cell.length_b   1.000
_cell.length_c   1.000
_cell.angle_alpha   90.00
_cell.angle_beta   90.00
_cell.angle_gamma   90.00
#
_symmetry.space_group_name_H-M   'P 1'
#
loop_
_entity.id
_entity.type
_entity.pdbx_description
1 polymer ?
#
loop_
_entity_poly.entity_id
_entity_poly.type
_entity_poly.pdbx_seq_one_letter_code
_entity_poly.pdbx_strand_id
1 'polypeptide(L)'
;MPLWNESPKYKSTTNIVMTLLEDLIDKGYCVTLDNFYTSPELAELLLSHRTDVYGTLRPNRIGVPEEIKKGTLKKGEIIDFRRGRFV
;
A
#
# COMPACT_ATOMS: atom_id res chain seq x y z
N MET A 1 -13.96 -18.07 18.02
CA MET A 1 -13.23 -17.19 18.98
C MET A 1 -13.02 -15.87 18.27
N PRO A 2 -13.29 -14.70 18.86
CA PRO A 2 -13.20 -13.46 18.11
C PRO A 2 -11.74 -13.02 17.93
N LEU A 3 -11.38 -12.64 16.70
CA LEU A 3 -10.01 -12.42 16.19
C LEU A 3 -9.22 -11.27 16.85
N TRP A 4 -9.83 -10.47 17.72
CA TRP A 4 -9.16 -9.37 18.44
C TRP A 4 -8.33 -9.85 19.66
N ASN A 5 -8.37 -11.15 19.96
CA ASN A 5 -7.64 -11.76 21.07
C ASN A 5 -6.29 -12.39 20.64
N GLU A 6 -5.92 -12.26 19.36
CA GLU A 6 -4.67 -12.74 18.79
C GLU A 6 -3.68 -11.59 18.59
N SER A 7 -2.37 -11.89 18.68
CA SER A 7 -1.34 -10.88 18.37
C SER A 7 -1.46 -10.46 16.91
N PRO A 8 -1.44 -9.15 16.59
CA PRO A 8 -1.63 -8.68 15.23
C PRO A 8 -0.52 -9.23 14.34
N LYS A 9 -0.92 -9.93 13.27
CA LYS A 9 -0.01 -10.54 12.28
C LYS A 9 0.81 -9.47 11.54
N TYR A 10 0.30 -8.25 11.46
CA TYR A 10 0.89 -7.14 10.71
C TYR A 10 1.06 -5.87 11.56
N LYS A 11 1.84 -4.91 11.05
CA LYS A 11 1.91 -3.54 11.62
C LYS A 11 0.51 -2.92 11.70
N SER A 12 0.30 -2.03 12.66
CA SER A 12 -1.03 -1.51 13.04
C SER A 12 -1.95 -1.13 11.86
N THR A 13 -1.50 -0.28 10.93
CA THR A 13 -2.34 0.14 9.79
C THR A 13 -2.57 -0.97 8.76
N THR A 14 -1.56 -1.82 8.52
CA THR A 14 -1.68 -3.00 7.65
C THR A 14 -2.70 -3.97 8.23
N ASN A 15 -2.69 -4.19 9.55
CA ASN A 15 -3.64 -5.09 10.20
C ASN A 15 -5.08 -4.61 10.02
N ILE A 16 -5.34 -3.30 10.18
CA ILE A 16 -6.66 -2.72 9.93
C ILE A 16 -7.12 -3.00 8.50
N VAL A 17 -6.27 -2.75 7.50
CA VAL A 17 -6.62 -2.98 6.09
C VAL A 17 -6.90 -4.47 5.84
N MET A 18 -6.03 -5.35 6.30
CA MET A 18 -6.17 -6.80 6.07
C MET A 18 -7.42 -7.37 6.74
N THR A 19 -7.77 -6.90 7.96
CA THR A 19 -9.01 -7.31 8.64
C THR A 19 -10.25 -6.81 7.92
N LEU A 20 -10.25 -5.56 7.43
CA LEU A 20 -11.41 -5.03 6.70
C LEU A 20 -11.60 -5.68 5.33
N LEU A 21 -10.53 -6.20 4.73
CA LEU A 21 -10.55 -6.86 3.44
C LEU A 21 -10.60 -8.39 3.51
N GLU A 22 -10.69 -8.99 4.71
CA GLU A 22 -10.56 -10.43 4.92
C GLU A 22 -11.44 -11.26 3.96
N ASP A 23 -12.71 -10.87 3.81
CA ASP A 23 -13.67 -11.55 2.94
C ASP A 23 -13.59 -11.12 1.47
N LEU A 24 -12.75 -10.16 1.13
CA LEU A 24 -12.63 -9.58 -0.22
C LEU A 24 -11.30 -9.90 -0.90
N ILE A 25 -10.29 -10.31 -0.12
CA ILE A 25 -8.96 -10.62 -0.62
C ILE A 25 -8.99 -11.88 -1.49
N ASP A 26 -7.98 -12.04 -2.37
CA ASP A 26 -7.83 -13.16 -3.32
C ASP A 26 -8.93 -13.28 -4.41
N LYS A 27 -9.84 -12.30 -4.49
CA LYS A 27 -10.94 -12.27 -5.47
C LYS A 27 -10.67 -11.48 -6.74
N GLY A 28 -9.50 -10.86 -6.89
CA GLY A 28 -9.18 -10.02 -8.05
C GLY A 28 -9.76 -8.60 -7.99
N TYR A 29 -10.17 -8.15 -6.80
CA TYR A 29 -10.65 -6.78 -6.62
C TYR A 29 -9.51 -5.78 -6.54
N CYS A 30 -9.84 -4.52 -6.76
CA CYS A 30 -8.94 -3.41 -6.52
C CYS A 30 -9.43 -2.56 -5.34
N VAL A 31 -8.55 -2.26 -4.40
CA VAL A 31 -8.84 -1.42 -3.23
C VAL A 31 -8.27 -0.02 -3.42
N THR A 32 -9.06 1.00 -3.07
CA THR A 32 -8.59 2.39 -3.01
C THR A 32 -8.37 2.78 -1.55
N LEU A 33 -7.16 3.19 -1.19
CA LEU A 33 -6.75 3.51 0.18
C LEU A 33 -6.41 5.00 0.37
N ASP A 34 -6.65 5.50 1.57
CA ASP A 34 -6.13 6.80 2.02
C ASP A 34 -4.63 6.73 2.34
N ASN A 35 -3.91 7.85 2.22
CA ASN A 35 -2.48 7.95 2.53
C ASN A 35 -2.08 7.50 3.95
N PHE A 36 -3.01 7.52 4.90
CA PHE A 36 -2.77 7.04 6.25
C PHE A 36 -2.58 5.52 6.31
N TYR A 37 -3.25 4.78 5.43
CA TYR A 37 -3.19 3.32 5.36
C TYR A 37 -2.21 2.81 4.30
N THR A 38 -1.87 3.65 3.32
CA THR A 38 -1.06 3.25 2.16
C THR A 38 0.43 3.15 2.50
N SER A 39 1.09 2.08 2.05
CA SER A 39 2.55 1.90 2.10
C SER A 39 3.04 0.95 0.99
N PRO A 40 4.30 1.07 0.52
CA PRO A 40 4.85 0.14 -0.48
C PRO A 40 4.85 -1.32 -0.05
N GLU A 41 5.10 -1.59 1.24
CA GLU A 41 5.06 -2.93 1.84
C GLU A 41 3.64 -3.53 1.81
N LEU A 42 2.62 -2.74 2.17
CA LEU A 42 1.22 -3.17 2.08
C LEU A 42 0.79 -3.43 0.63
N ALA A 43 1.26 -2.62 -0.33
CA ALA A 43 0.92 -2.81 -1.73
C ALA A 43 1.46 -4.14 -2.28
N GLU A 44 2.69 -4.53 -1.93
CA GLU A 44 3.23 -5.85 -2.29
C GLU A 44 2.46 -6.99 -1.64
N LEU A 45 2.05 -6.83 -0.38
CA LEU A 45 1.26 -7.82 0.33
C LEU A 45 -0.11 -8.01 -0.33
N LEU A 46 -0.83 -6.93 -0.67
CA LEU A 46 -2.12 -7.05 -1.34
C LEU A 46 -1.99 -7.66 -2.74
N LEU A 47 -0.93 -7.29 -3.46
CA LEU A 47 -0.66 -7.84 -4.79
C LEU A 47 -0.40 -9.36 -4.74
N SER A 48 0.30 -9.86 -3.71
CA SER A 48 0.48 -11.31 -3.53
C SER A 48 -0.82 -12.05 -3.25
N HIS A 49 -1.84 -11.34 -2.77
CA HIS A 49 -3.21 -11.81 -2.57
C HIS A 49 -4.19 -11.39 -3.69
N ARG A 50 -3.68 -11.28 -4.93
CA ARG A 50 -4.48 -10.94 -6.14
C ARG A 50 -5.40 -9.73 -5.93
N THR A 51 -4.94 -8.75 -5.16
CA THR A 51 -5.70 -7.56 -4.81
C THR A 51 -4.88 -6.35 -5.22
N ASP A 52 -5.33 -5.66 -6.26
CA ASP A 52 -4.67 -4.43 -6.71
C ASP A 52 -4.97 -3.29 -5.74
N VAL A 53 -4.10 -2.28 -5.72
CA VAL A 53 -4.25 -1.13 -4.84
C VAL A 53 -3.99 0.18 -5.57
N TYR A 54 -4.88 1.14 -5.34
CA TYR A 54 -4.67 2.54 -5.66
C TYR A 54 -4.74 3.37 -4.38
N GLY A 55 -4.03 4.49 -4.35
CA GLY A 55 -4.06 5.37 -3.19
C GLY A 55 -3.03 6.46 -3.32
N THR A 56 -3.20 7.49 -2.49
CA THR A 56 -2.14 8.49 -2.31
C THR A 56 -1.15 7.97 -1.27
N LEU A 57 0.11 8.39 -1.37
CA LEU A 57 1.16 7.96 -0.46
C LEU A 57 1.81 9.19 0.18
N ARG A 58 2.07 9.13 1.49
CA ARG A 58 2.88 10.17 2.13
C ARG A 58 4.35 10.01 1.70
N PRO A 59 5.05 11.06 1.28
CA PRO A 59 6.44 10.95 0.82
C PRO A 59 7.39 10.35 1.87
N ASN A 60 7.14 10.62 3.15
CA ASN A 60 7.96 10.14 4.27
C ASN A 60 7.78 8.65 4.61
N ARG A 61 7.04 7.86 3.82
CA ARG A 61 6.89 6.42 4.03
C ARG A 61 8.18 5.67 3.72
N ILE A 62 8.40 4.58 4.45
CA ILE A 62 9.50 3.65 4.21
C ILE A 62 9.31 2.99 2.83
N GLY A 63 10.39 2.86 2.07
CA GLY A 63 10.38 2.26 0.73
C GLY A 63 10.10 3.24 -0.42
N VAL A 64 9.78 4.50 -0.14
CA VAL A 64 9.69 5.55 -1.17
C VAL A 64 11.11 6.00 -1.56
N PRO A 65 11.45 6.08 -2.86
CA PRO A 65 12.75 6.59 -3.33
C PRO A 65 13.02 8.02 -2.90
N GLU A 66 14.29 8.34 -2.62
CA GLU A 66 14.68 9.67 -2.15
C GLU A 66 14.46 10.76 -3.21
N GLU A 67 14.54 10.39 -4.48
CA GLU A 67 14.26 11.23 -5.63
C GLU A 67 12.81 11.74 -5.61
N ILE A 68 11.87 10.89 -5.20
CA ILE A 68 10.46 11.27 -5.03
C ILE A 68 10.27 12.14 -3.78
N LYS A 69 11.00 11.86 -2.70
CA LYS A 69 10.89 12.64 -1.45
C LYS A 69 11.42 14.06 -1.59
N LYS A 70 12.50 14.25 -2.35
CA LYS A 70 13.22 15.52 -2.49
C LYS A 70 12.78 16.33 -3.70
N GLY A 71 12.00 15.74 -4.61
CA GLY A 71 11.56 16.39 -5.84
C GLY A 71 10.55 17.51 -5.57
N THR A 72 11.02 18.76 -5.53
CA THR A 72 10.12 19.91 -5.71
C THR A 72 9.82 20.03 -7.20
N LEU A 73 8.63 19.60 -7.62
CA LEU A 73 8.19 19.67 -9.01
C LEU A 73 7.55 21.02 -9.32
N LYS A 74 7.77 21.52 -10.53
CA LYS A 74 7.01 22.66 -11.05
C LYS A 74 5.64 22.20 -11.52
N LYS A 75 4.69 23.14 -11.62
CA LYS A 75 3.34 22.84 -12.14
C LYS A 75 3.44 22.26 -13.55
N GLY A 76 2.91 21.05 -13.72
CA GLY A 76 2.91 20.32 -15.00
C GLY A 76 4.06 19.32 -15.16
N GLU A 77 5.02 19.28 -14.24
CA GLU A 77 6.07 18.24 -14.23
C GLU A 77 5.56 16.97 -13.53
N ILE A 78 5.99 15.81 -14.05
CA ILE A 78 5.67 14.49 -13.49
C ILE A 78 6.98 13.73 -13.37
N ILE A 79 7.20 13.12 -12.20
CA ILE A 79 8.20 12.07 -12.00
C ILE A 79 7.46 10.77 -11.74
N ASP A 80 8.00 9.69 -12.27
CA ASP A 80 7.48 8.35 -12.03
C ASP A 80 8.61 7.43 -11.60
N PHE A 81 8.26 6.49 -10.71
CA PHE A 81 9.17 5.44 -10.27
C PHE A 81 8.40 4.13 -10.26
N ARG A 82 9.04 3.12 -10.85
CA ARG A 82 8.51 1.77 -10.87
C ARG A 82 9.51 0.80 -10.27
N ARG A 83 9.06 0.00 -9.30
CA ARG A 83 9.84 -1.11 -8.75
C ARG A 83 9.58 -2.37 -9.57
N GLY A 84 10.64 -2.98 -10.10
CA GLY A 84 10.59 -4.22 -10.90
C GLY A 84 10.56 -4.01 -12.42
N ARG A 85 10.87 -5.07 -13.18
CA ARG A 85 10.78 -5.10 -14.66
C ARG A 85 9.49 -5.81 -15.07
N PHE A 86 8.85 -5.29 -16.12
CA PHE A 86 7.87 -6.09 -16.86
C PHE A 86 8.59 -7.26 -17.51
N VAL A 87 8.00 -8.46 -17.39
CA VAL A 87 8.29 -9.58 -18.29
C VAL A 87 7.17 -9.63 -19.31
#